data_AF-A0A644YKI3-F1
#
_entry.id   AF-A0A644YKI3-F1
#
_cell.length_a   1.000
_cell.length_b   1.000
_cell.length_c   1.000
_cell.angle_alpha   90.00
_cell.angle_beta   90.00
_cell.angle_gamma   90.00
#
_symmetry.space_group_name_H-M   'P 1'
#
loop_
_entity.id
_entity.type
_entity.pdbx_description
1 polymer ?
#
loop_
_entity_poly.entity_id
_entity_poly.type
_entity_poly.pdbx_seq_one_letter_code
_entity_poly.pdbx_strand_id
1 'polypeptide(L)'
;MGLVTWKNAPNGRILKSDVTVVKNYLSEKQIRQLERTVTGYFDHIEDLIERENTFTMEEFSASVNEFLAFRKYEILPGKGGVSKQIAAEKAEREYAQFNKTQKITSDFDREVKRLMEKTEHDK
;
A
#
# COMPACT_ATOMS: atom_id res chain seq x y z
N MET A 1 -10.48 7.62 1.74
CA MET A 1 -9.09 7.17 1.95
C MET A 1 -8.91 5.84 1.23
N GLY A 2 -7.84 5.68 0.44
CA GLY A 2 -7.61 4.49 -0.41
C GLY A 2 -7.10 3.25 0.32
N LEU A 3 -7.18 3.22 1.65
CA LEU A 3 -6.64 2.16 2.49
C LEU A 3 -7.76 1.29 3.04
N VAL A 4 -7.61 -0.02 2.83
CA VAL A 4 -8.65 -1.01 3.14
C VAL A 4 -8.62 -1.47 4.59
N THR A 5 -7.43 -1.52 5.22
CA THR A 5 -7.27 -1.91 6.62
C THR A 5 -6.14 -1.12 7.29
N TRP A 6 -6.29 -0.90 8.60
CA TRP A 6 -5.41 -0.08 9.45
C TRP A 6 -5.03 -0.86 10.70
N LYS A 7 -3.93 -0.48 11.36
CA LYS A 7 -3.42 -1.19 12.55
C LYS A 7 -4.47 -1.39 13.65
N ASN A 8 -5.31 -0.37 13.86
CA ASN A 8 -6.35 -0.40 14.88
C ASN A 8 -7.77 -0.66 14.32
N ALA A 9 -7.94 -0.84 13.00
CA ALA A 9 -9.26 -1.12 12.43
C ALA A 9 -9.65 -2.60 12.63
N PRO A 10 -10.96 -2.94 12.72
CA PRO A 10 -12.12 -2.05 12.64
C PRO A 10 -12.56 -1.41 13.96
N ASN A 11 -12.04 -1.88 15.10
CA ASN A 11 -12.59 -1.58 16.42
C ASN A 11 -11.86 -0.45 17.18
N GLY A 12 -10.86 0.18 16.56
CA GLY A 12 -10.02 1.19 17.17
C GLY A 12 -9.78 2.38 16.24
N ARG A 13 -9.30 3.46 16.84
CA ARG A 13 -9.07 4.73 16.15
C ARG A 13 -7.92 4.62 15.16
N ILE A 14 -8.11 5.16 13.96
CA ILE A 14 -7.05 5.29 12.95
C ILE A 14 -6.16 6.46 13.36
N LEU A 15 -4.85 6.24 13.45
CA LEU A 15 -3.90 7.26 13.88
C LEU A 15 -3.22 7.92 12.68
N LYS A 16 -2.71 9.14 12.89
CA LYS A 16 -1.92 9.86 11.88
C LYS A 16 -0.68 9.07 11.46
N SER A 17 -0.06 8.32 12.37
CA SER A 17 1.08 7.44 12.06
C SER A 17 0.73 6.30 11.10
N ASP A 18 -0.54 5.90 11.04
CA ASP A 18 -0.98 4.77 10.22
C ASP A 18 -1.12 5.17 8.74
N VAL A 19 -1.19 6.48 8.42
CA VAL A 19 -1.41 6.95 7.04
C VAL A 19 -0.15 7.04 6.19
N THR A 20 1.03 7.05 6.81
CA THR A 20 2.30 7.26 6.11
C THR A 20 2.88 5.97 5.52
N VAL A 21 2.58 4.82 6.12
CA VAL A 21 3.06 3.50 5.67
C VAL A 21 1.88 2.58 5.48
N VAL A 22 1.71 2.09 4.25
CA VAL A 22 0.64 1.16 3.93
C VAL A 22 1.25 -0.23 3.76
N LYS A 23 0.55 -1.26 4.24
CA LYS A 23 0.92 -2.66 4.01
C LYS A 23 0.03 -3.36 2.97
N ASN A 24 -0.97 -2.67 2.43
CA ASN A 24 -2.03 -3.23 1.59
C ASN A 24 -2.16 -2.48 0.25
N TYR A 25 -1.05 -2.22 -0.43
CA TYR A 25 -1.05 -1.50 -1.72
C TYR A 25 -1.53 -2.35 -2.90
N LEU A 26 -1.36 -3.67 -2.82
CA LEU A 26 -1.74 -4.63 -3.86
C LEU A 26 -2.69 -5.66 -3.27
N SER A 27 -3.76 -5.97 -4.00
CA SER A 27 -4.60 -7.13 -3.74
C SER A 27 -3.86 -8.42 -4.05
N GLU A 28 -4.32 -9.54 -3.49
CA GLU A 28 -3.75 -10.88 -3.76
C GLU A 28 -3.70 -11.21 -5.27
N LYS A 29 -4.72 -10.79 -6.04
CA LYS A 29 -4.72 -10.92 -7.50
C LYS A 29 -3.58 -10.11 -8.15
N GLN A 30 -3.37 -8.88 -7.70
CA GLN A 30 -2.29 -8.02 -8.20
C GLN A 30 -0.91 -8.53 -7.78
N ILE A 31 -0.77 -9.10 -6.57
CA ILE A 31 0.47 -9.74 -6.11
C ILE A 31 0.81 -10.92 -7.03
N ARG A 32 -0.15 -11.83 -7.27
CA ARG A 32 0.07 -12.95 -8.22
C ARG A 32 0.44 -12.48 -9.63
N GLN A 33 -0.17 -11.39 -10.09
CA GLN A 33 0.16 -10.81 -11.39
C GLN A 33 1.57 -10.21 -11.42
N LEU A 34 1.99 -9.54 -10.34
CA LEU A 34 3.35 -9.04 -10.16
C LEU A 34 4.36 -10.19 -10.17
N GLU A 35 4.13 -11.23 -9.38
CA GLU A 35 5.00 -12.43 -9.32
C GLU A 35 5.20 -13.05 -10.70
N ARG A 36 4.11 -13.30 -11.44
CA ARG A 36 4.18 -13.82 -12.81
C ARG A 36 4.88 -12.87 -13.80
N THR A 37 4.84 -11.57 -13.53
CA THR A 37 5.53 -10.58 -14.37
C THR A 37 7.03 -10.58 -14.08
N VAL A 38 7.41 -10.68 -12.80
CA VAL A 38 8.80 -10.78 -12.37
C VAL A 38 9.43 -12.08 -12.88
N THR A 39 8.80 -13.24 -12.67
CA THR A 39 9.31 -14.52 -13.17
C THR A 39 9.48 -14.48 -14.69
N GLY A 40 8.45 -14.05 -15.43
CA GLY A 40 8.55 -13.98 -16.89
C GLY A 40 9.59 -12.99 -17.42
N TYR A 41 9.96 -11.97 -16.64
CA TYR A 41 11.08 -11.09 -17.01
C TYR A 41 12.42 -11.81 -16.86
N PHE A 42 12.60 -12.58 -15.79
CA PHE A 42 13.81 -13.37 -15.59
C PHE A 42 13.96 -14.46 -16.67
N ASP A 43 12.88 -15.18 -17.00
CA ASP A 43 12.88 -16.16 -18.09
C ASP A 43 13.29 -15.50 -19.42
N HIS A 44 12.74 -14.31 -19.71
CA HIS A 44 13.08 -13.55 -20.92
C HIS A 44 14.54 -13.10 -20.96
N ILE A 45 15.09 -12.67 -19.83
CA ILE A 45 16.50 -12.29 -19.73
C ILE A 45 17.40 -13.52 -19.86
N GLU A 46 17.05 -14.64 -19.25
CA GLU A 46 17.80 -15.89 -19.34
C GLU A 46 17.91 -16.34 -20.81
N ASP A 47 16.81 -16.33 -21.56
CA ASP A 47 16.81 -16.60 -23.00
C ASP A 47 17.74 -15.67 -23.80
N LEU A 48 17.85 -14.39 -23.41
CA LEU A 48 18.73 -13.44 -24.08
C LEU A 48 20.21 -13.71 -23.75
N ILE A 49 20.52 -14.06 -22.50
CA ILE A 49 21.88 -14.40 -22.05
C ILE A 49 22.34 -15.70 -22.72
N GLU A 50 21.48 -16.72 -22.80
CA GLU A 50 21.79 -18.00 -23.46
C GLU A 50 22.12 -17.83 -24.95
N ARG A 51 21.59 -16.78 -25.59
CA ARG A 51 21.88 -16.42 -26.98
C ARG A 51 23.11 -15.52 -27.15
N GLU A 52 23.94 -15.42 -26.12
CA GLU A 52 25.17 -14.60 -26.08
C GLU A 52 24.93 -13.10 -26.29
N ASN A 53 23.71 -12.59 -26.05
CA ASN A 53 23.48 -11.16 -25.99
C ASN A 53 23.98 -10.64 -24.64
N THR A 54 25.08 -9.89 -24.68
CA THR A 54 25.58 -9.20 -23.49
C THR A 54 24.91 -7.84 -23.34
N PHE A 55 24.70 -7.42 -22.10
CA PHE A 55 24.16 -6.10 -21.77
C PHE A 55 24.95 -5.46 -20.63
N THR A 56 25.06 -4.15 -20.69
CA THR A 56 25.48 -3.27 -19.60
C THR A 56 24.36 -3.15 -18.56
N MET A 57 24.68 -2.64 -17.36
CA MET A 57 23.67 -2.40 -16.32
C MET A 57 22.63 -1.34 -16.75
N GLU A 58 23.04 -0.38 -17.57
CA GLU A 58 22.17 0.63 -18.17
C GLU A 58 21.17 0.01 -19.14
N GLU A 59 21.63 -0.86 -20.04
CA GLU A 59 20.78 -1.60 -20.98
C GLU A 59 19.82 -2.55 -20.25
N PHE A 60 20.30 -3.22 -19.19
CA PHE A 60 19.48 -4.06 -18.34
C PHE A 60 18.35 -3.27 -17.65
N SER A 61 18.61 -2.03 -17.23
CA SER A 61 17.57 -1.17 -16.65
C SER A 61 16.55 -0.71 -17.69
N ALA A 62 17.00 -0.47 -18.93
CA ALA A 62 16.13 -0.09 -20.04
C ALA A 62 15.22 -1.26 -20.47
N SER A 63 15.75 -2.48 -20.54
CA SER A 63 15.01 -3.68 -20.98
C SER A 63 13.82 -4.02 -20.09
N VAL A 64 13.84 -3.65 -18.80
CA VAL A 64 12.66 -3.76 -17.92
C VAL A 64 11.46 -2.99 -18.50
N ASN A 65 11.67 -1.76 -18.97
CA ASN A 65 10.57 -0.97 -19.52
C ASN A 65 10.10 -1.53 -20.87
N GLU A 66 11.03 -2.05 -21.69
CA GLU A 66 10.70 -2.69 -22.96
C GLU A 66 9.87 -3.95 -22.75
N PHE A 67 10.25 -4.80 -21.80
CA PHE A 67 9.49 -6.00 -21.42
C PHE A 67 8.08 -5.64 -20.93
N LEU A 68 7.96 -4.64 -20.07
CA LEU A 68 6.67 -4.17 -19.60
C LEU A 68 5.81 -3.64 -20.75
N ALA A 69 6.38 -2.83 -21.65
CA ALA A 69 5.69 -2.31 -22.83
C ALA A 69 5.27 -3.42 -23.80
N PHE A 70 6.13 -4.42 -24.05
CA PHE A 70 5.83 -5.61 -24.85
C PHE A 70 4.64 -6.38 -24.29
N ARG A 71 4.57 -6.53 -22.95
CA ARG A 71 3.42 -7.12 -22.25
C ARG A 71 2.21 -6.19 -22.12
N LYS A 72 2.24 -5.01 -22.77
CA LYS A 72 1.20 -4.00 -22.78
C LYS A 72 0.88 -3.40 -21.41
N TYR A 73 1.86 -3.33 -20.52
CA TYR A 73 1.76 -2.52 -19.31
C TYR A 73 2.00 -1.05 -19.62
N GLU A 74 1.31 -0.17 -18.91
CA GLU A 74 1.56 1.27 -18.96
C GLU A 74 2.81 1.60 -18.14
N ILE A 75 3.81 2.17 -18.80
CA ILE A 75 5.03 2.64 -18.15
C ILE A 75 4.73 3.98 -17.49
N LEU A 76 5.01 4.10 -16.19
CA LEU A 76 4.81 5.34 -15.45
C LEU A 76 5.78 6.43 -15.93
N PRO A 77 5.31 7.51 -16.59
CA PRO A 77 6.16 8.62 -16.97
C PRO A 77 6.43 9.54 -15.76
N GLY A 78 7.58 10.22 -15.75
CA GLY A 78 7.87 11.22 -14.71
C GLY A 78 8.13 10.63 -13.30
N LYS A 79 8.56 9.36 -13.22
CA LYS A 79 8.98 8.74 -11.95
C LYS A 79 10.08 9.56 -11.26
N GLY A 80 10.03 9.65 -9.93
CA GLY A 80 11.03 10.36 -9.12
C GLY A 80 10.77 11.85 -8.87
N GLY A 81 9.76 12.45 -9.50
CA GLY A 81 9.43 13.88 -9.27
C GLY A 81 8.77 14.19 -7.91
N VAL A 82 8.30 13.17 -7.18
CA VAL A 82 7.65 13.33 -5.87
C VAL A 82 8.54 12.76 -4.78
N SER A 83 9.02 13.62 -3.89
CA SER A 83 9.78 13.19 -2.71
C SER A 83 8.88 12.50 -1.69
N LYS A 84 9.47 11.63 -0.87
CA LYS A 84 8.78 10.99 0.25
C LYS A 84 8.14 12.01 1.21
N GLN A 85 8.78 13.15 1.43
CA GLN A 85 8.26 14.22 2.29
C GLN A 85 6.96 14.80 1.72
N ILE A 86 6.94 15.16 0.43
CA ILE A 86 5.74 15.70 -0.23
C ILE A 86 4.59 14.69 -0.17
N ALA A 87 4.89 13.40 -0.40
CA ALA A 87 3.89 12.34 -0.31
C ALA A 87 3.34 12.18 1.13
N ALA A 88 4.20 12.24 2.15
CA ALA A 88 3.81 12.18 3.55
C ALA A 88 2.93 13.36 3.94
N GLU A 89 3.32 14.60 3.61
CA GLU A 89 2.52 15.80 3.86
C GLU A 89 1.13 15.71 3.22
N LYS A 90 1.04 15.18 2.00
CA LYS A 90 -0.25 14.94 1.35
C LYS A 90 -1.09 13.94 2.14
N ALA A 91 -0.53 12.80 2.53
CA ALA A 91 -1.23 11.80 3.33
C ALA A 91 -1.73 12.37 4.67
N GLU A 92 -0.92 13.20 5.33
CA GLU A 92 -1.30 13.87 6.58
C GLU A 92 -2.45 14.87 6.40
N ARG A 93 -2.46 15.63 5.28
CA ARG A 93 -3.56 16.53 4.95
C ARG A 93 -4.87 15.78 4.69
N GLU A 94 -4.81 14.65 3.99
CA GLU A 94 -5.98 13.79 3.77
C GLU A 94 -6.48 13.18 5.09
N TYR A 95 -5.55 12.74 5.96
CA TYR A 95 -5.89 12.27 7.30
C TYR A 95 -6.59 13.35 8.14
N ALA A 96 -6.13 14.60 8.08
CA ALA A 96 -6.74 15.69 8.85
C ALA A 96 -8.20 15.93 8.45
N GLN A 97 -8.55 15.76 7.17
CA GLN A 97 -9.93 15.83 6.70
C GLN A 97 -10.73 14.62 7.18
N PHE A 98 -10.16 13.41 7.03
CA PHE A 98 -10.80 12.16 7.44
C PHE A 98 -11.06 12.08 8.96
N ASN A 99 -10.09 12.49 9.78
CA ASN A 99 -10.16 12.40 11.25
C ASN A 99 -11.36 13.17 11.83
N LYS A 100 -11.86 14.20 11.14
CA LYS A 100 -13.09 14.92 11.54
C LYS A 100 -14.35 14.06 11.46
N THR A 101 -14.35 13.05 10.59
CA THR A 101 -15.50 12.16 10.36
C THR A 101 -15.48 10.92 11.24
N GLN A 102 -14.38 10.67 11.97
CA GLN A 102 -14.28 9.51 12.84
C GLN A 102 -15.17 9.67 14.07
N LYS A 103 -16.21 8.83 14.16
CA LYS A 103 -16.95 8.63 15.40
C LYS A 103 -16.06 7.86 16.36
N ILE A 104 -15.68 8.49 17.47
CA ILE A 104 -14.86 7.88 18.51
C ILE A 104 -15.80 7.45 19.63
N THR A 105 -15.91 6.15 19.87
CA THR A 105 -16.38 5.65 21.16
C THR A 105 -15.13 5.51 22.02
N SER A 106 -15.00 6.33 23.06
CA SER A 106 -13.83 6.27 23.93
C SER A 106 -13.80 4.91 24.65
N ASP A 107 -12.60 4.38 24.89
CA ASP A 107 -12.43 3.17 25.73
C ASP A 107 -13.02 3.40 27.13
N PHE A 108 -12.98 4.66 27.59
CA PHE A 108 -13.65 5.11 28.81
C PHE A 108 -15.17 4.99 28.70
N ASP A 109 -15.78 5.48 27.60
CA ASP A 109 -17.24 5.37 27.40
C ASP A 109 -17.69 3.92 27.34
N ARG A 110 -16.85 3.05 26.75
CA ARG A 110 -17.06 1.60 26.70
C ARG A 110 -17.04 0.98 28.10
N GLU A 111 -16.07 1.34 28.92
CA GLU A 111 -15.94 0.79 30.28
C GLU A 111 -17.02 1.33 31.21
N VAL A 112 -17.38 2.62 31.11
CA VAL A 112 -18.51 3.21 31.84
C VAL A 112 -19.82 2.51 31.48
N LYS A 113 -20.07 2.26 30.19
CA LYS A 113 -21.26 1.53 29.75
C LYS A 113 -21.31 0.11 30.30
N ARG A 114 -20.17 -0.60 30.29
CA ARG A 114 -20.06 -1.95 30.85
C ARG A 114 -20.32 -1.98 32.36
N LEU A 115 -19.84 -0.98 33.11
CA LEU A 115 -20.09 -0.86 34.54
C LEU A 115 -21.57 -0.54 34.83
N MET A 116 -22.21 0.31 34.03
CA MET A 116 -23.64 0.61 34.14
C MET A 116 -24.51 -0.62 33.88
N GLU A 117 -24.24 -1.36 32.80
CA GLU A 117 -24.96 -2.60 32.46
C GLU A 117 -24.84 -3.67 33.57
N LYS A 118 -23.67 -3.77 34.21
CA LYS A 118 -23.45 -4.70 35.32
C LYS A 118 -24.23 -4.30 36.58
N THR A 119 -24.36 -3.01 36.84
CA THR A 119 -25.09 -2.46 38.00
C THR A 119 -26.61 -2.63 37.86
N GLU A 120 -27.14 -2.69 36.64
CA GLU A 120 -28.56 -2.97 36.39
C GLU A 120 -28.90 -4.47 36.41
N HIS A 121 -27.93 -5.36 36.19
CA HIS A 121 -28.12 -6.81 36.27
C HIS A 121 -28.02 -7.37 37.70
N ASP A 122 -27.35 -6.65 38.60
CA ASP A 122 -27.22 -6.99 40.03
C ASP A 122 -28.38 -6.41 40.89
N LYS A 123 -29.41 -5.82 40.27
CA LYS A 123 -30.68 -5.39 40.90
C LYS A 123 -31.82 -6.30 40.49
#